data_AF-A0A7L1BEY9-F1
#
_entry.id   AF-A0A7L1BEY9-F1
#
_cell.length_a   1.000
_cell.length_b   1.000
_cell.length_c   1.000
_cell.angle_alpha   90.00
_cell.angle_beta   90.00
_cell.angle_gamma   90.00
#
_symmetry.space_group_name_H-M   'P 1'
#
loop_
_entity.id
_entity.type
_entity.pdbx_description
1 polymer ?
#
loop_
_entity_poly.entity_id
_entity_poly.type
_entity_poly.pdbx_seq_one_letter_code
_entity_poly.pdbx_strand_id
1 'polypeptide(L)'
;APGGTLADDMTRTNVCVFAAQEDLETMQAFAQVFNKLIRRYKYLEKGFEDEVKKLLLFLKGFSESERNKLAMLTGILLANGTLNASILNSLYNENLVKEGVSAAFAVKLFKSWINEKDINAVAVSLRKVNMDNRLMELFPANKQSVEHFSKYFTEAGLKELSEYVRNQQSIGARKELQKELQEQMSRGDPFKDIILYVKEEMKKNNISEQTVVAIIWSSVMSTVEWNKKEELVAEQAIKHLKQYSPLLAAFTTQGQSELTLLLKIQEYCYDNIHFMKAFQKIVVLFYKGK
;
A
#
# COMPACT_ATOMS: atom_id res chain seq x y z
N ALA A 1 13.78 13.62 -28.24
CA ALA A 1 12.53 13.55 -27.45
C ALA A 1 11.45 13.02 -28.38
N PRO A 2 10.62 12.02 -28.02
CA PRO A 2 9.62 11.54 -28.96
C PRO A 2 8.55 12.62 -29.07
N GLY A 3 8.69 13.43 -30.12
CA GLY A 3 7.84 14.56 -30.44
C GLY A 3 6.60 14.09 -31.18
N GLY A 4 5.50 14.00 -30.44
CA GLY A 4 4.16 14.03 -31.02
C GLY A 4 3.57 15.41 -30.74
N THR A 5 3.42 16.23 -31.77
CA THR A 5 2.61 17.46 -31.70
C THR A 5 1.21 17.09 -32.20
N LEU A 6 0.16 17.66 -31.60
CA LEU A 6 -1.19 17.54 -32.13
C LEU A 6 -1.20 18.11 -33.56
N ALA A 7 -1.67 17.33 -34.53
CA ALA A 7 -1.76 17.80 -35.91
C ALA A 7 -2.77 18.95 -36.01
N ASP A 8 -2.43 20.01 -36.76
CA ASP A 8 -3.29 21.19 -36.96
C ASP A 8 -4.59 20.84 -37.72
N ASP A 9 -4.58 19.78 -38.54
CA ASP A 9 -5.77 19.23 -39.18
C ASP A 9 -6.54 18.33 -38.20
N MET A 10 -7.28 18.96 -37.28
CA MET A 10 -8.16 18.27 -36.33
C MET A 10 -9.36 17.61 -37.04
N THR A 11 -9.17 16.42 -37.58
CA THR A 11 -10.26 15.53 -37.99
C THR A 11 -10.89 14.91 -36.74
N ARG A 12 -11.86 15.60 -36.16
CA ARG A 12 -12.69 15.07 -35.06
C ARG A 12 -13.79 14.19 -35.64
N THR A 13 -13.97 13.00 -35.07
CA THR A 13 -15.11 12.13 -35.37
C THR A 13 -16.40 12.69 -34.77
N ASN A 14 -17.54 12.39 -35.40
CA ASN A 14 -18.86 12.78 -34.88
C ASN A 14 -19.17 12.20 -33.49
N VAL A 15 -18.48 11.13 -33.11
CA VAL A 15 -18.54 10.51 -31.77
C VAL A 15 -17.17 10.68 -31.12
N CYS A 16 -17.05 11.64 -30.19
CA CYS A 16 -15.79 12.00 -29.55
C CYS A 16 -15.99 12.33 -28.06
N VAL A 17 -15.26 11.64 -27.18
CA VAL A 17 -15.30 11.85 -25.72
C VAL A 17 -14.96 13.30 -25.35
N PHE A 18 -14.03 13.92 -26.08
CA PHE A 18 -13.58 15.29 -25.82
C PHE A 18 -14.64 16.35 -26.12
N ALA A 19 -15.54 16.07 -27.06
CA ALA A 19 -16.68 16.94 -27.40
C ALA A 19 -17.93 16.66 -26.55
N ALA A 20 -17.91 15.62 -25.71
CA ALA A 20 -19.05 15.21 -24.89
C ALA A 20 -19.20 16.08 -23.62
N GLN A 21 -20.30 15.91 -22.90
CA GLN A 21 -20.51 16.56 -21.60
C GLN A 21 -19.57 15.96 -20.53
N GLU A 22 -19.03 16.81 -19.63
CA GLU A 22 -18.16 16.39 -18.52
C GLU A 22 -19.00 15.92 -17.31
N ASP A 23 -19.67 14.78 -17.45
CA ASP A 23 -20.45 14.15 -16.39
C ASP A 23 -20.27 12.62 -16.40
N LEU A 24 -20.58 11.97 -15.27
CA LEU A 24 -20.36 10.53 -15.12
C LEU A 24 -21.25 9.69 -16.03
N GLU A 25 -22.51 10.08 -16.22
CA GLU A 25 -23.48 9.33 -17.03
C GLU A 25 -23.02 9.25 -18.49
N THR A 26 -22.58 10.38 -19.06
CA THR A 26 -22.01 10.45 -20.40
C THR A 26 -20.75 9.60 -20.50
N MET A 27 -19.82 9.68 -19.53
CA MET A 27 -18.58 8.88 -19.56
C MET A 27 -18.85 7.39 -19.41
N GLN A 28 -19.85 6.98 -18.63
CA GLN A 28 -20.30 5.60 -18.51
C GLN A 28 -20.87 5.09 -19.84
N ALA A 29 -21.66 5.90 -20.55
CA ALA A 29 -22.18 5.54 -21.86
C ALA A 29 -21.05 5.29 -22.87
N PHE A 30 -20.02 6.16 -22.91
CA PHE A 30 -18.82 5.93 -23.71
C PHE A 30 -18.08 4.66 -23.28
N ALA A 31 -17.88 4.44 -21.99
CA ALA A 31 -17.22 3.24 -21.49
C ALA A 31 -17.95 1.96 -21.93
N GLN A 32 -19.29 1.96 -21.94
CA GLN A 32 -20.08 0.83 -22.44
C GLN A 32 -19.83 0.54 -23.92
N VAL A 33 -19.63 1.57 -24.75
CA VAL A 33 -19.28 1.39 -26.17
C VAL A 33 -17.93 0.68 -26.29
N PHE A 34 -16.89 1.17 -25.59
CA PHE A 34 -15.58 0.52 -25.57
C PHE A 34 -15.67 -0.92 -25.04
N ASN A 35 -16.40 -1.15 -23.95
CA ASN A 35 -16.60 -2.49 -23.39
C ASN A 35 -17.23 -3.45 -24.40
N LYS A 36 -18.27 -3.02 -25.13
CA LYS A 36 -18.93 -3.82 -26.17
C LYS A 36 -17.99 -4.11 -27.34
N LEU A 37 -17.24 -3.10 -27.79
CA LEU A 37 -16.26 -3.26 -28.89
C LEU A 37 -15.13 -4.21 -28.51
N ILE A 38 -14.51 -4.05 -27.34
CA ILE A 38 -13.42 -4.92 -26.89
C ILE A 38 -13.90 -6.35 -26.63
N ARG A 39 -15.10 -6.54 -26.07
CA ARG A 39 -15.69 -7.89 -25.92
C ARG A 39 -15.92 -8.58 -27.26
N ARG A 40 -16.35 -7.84 -28.28
CA ARG A 40 -16.62 -8.39 -29.63
C ARG A 40 -15.34 -8.59 -30.45
N TYR A 41 -14.39 -7.67 -30.30
CA TYR A 41 -13.16 -7.59 -31.09
C TYR A 41 -11.96 -7.59 -30.16
N LYS A 42 -11.74 -8.72 -29.47
CA LYS A 42 -10.71 -8.85 -28.42
C LYS A 42 -9.30 -8.50 -28.89
N TYR A 43 -8.99 -8.68 -30.18
CA TYR A 43 -7.71 -8.29 -30.78
C TYR A 43 -7.43 -6.78 -30.71
N LEU A 44 -8.44 -5.93 -30.52
CA LEU A 44 -8.28 -4.48 -30.36
C LEU A 44 -7.82 -4.08 -28.95
N GLU A 45 -7.93 -4.96 -27.97
CA GLU A 45 -7.66 -4.64 -26.56
C GLU A 45 -6.25 -4.09 -26.35
N LYS A 46 -5.24 -4.76 -26.91
CA LYS A 46 -3.85 -4.34 -26.77
C LYS A 46 -3.60 -2.99 -27.45
N GLY A 47 -4.09 -2.81 -28.67
CA GLY A 47 -3.97 -1.54 -29.39
C GLY A 47 -4.66 -0.39 -28.65
N PHE A 48 -5.85 -0.64 -28.10
CA PHE A 48 -6.57 0.33 -27.29
C PHE A 48 -5.80 0.73 -26.03
N GLU A 49 -5.26 -0.25 -25.30
CA GLU A 49 -4.43 0.01 -24.11
C GLU A 49 -3.19 0.84 -24.45
N ASP A 50 -2.50 0.51 -25.55
CA ASP A 50 -1.30 1.22 -25.99
C ASP A 50 -1.61 2.68 -26.41
N GLU A 51 -2.75 2.92 -27.08
CA GLU A 51 -3.18 4.29 -27.41
C GLU A 51 -3.57 5.08 -26.15
N VAL A 52 -4.26 4.47 -25.18
CA VAL A 52 -4.56 5.15 -23.92
C VAL A 52 -3.27 5.51 -23.17
N LYS A 53 -2.27 4.62 -23.13
CA LYS A 53 -0.95 4.94 -22.53
C LYS A 53 -0.31 6.16 -23.17
N LYS A 54 -0.39 6.29 -24.50
CA LYS A 54 0.12 7.47 -25.23
C LYS A 54 -0.66 8.71 -24.84
N LEU A 55 -2.00 8.67 -24.83
CA LEU A 55 -2.82 9.81 -24.40
C LEU A 55 -2.42 10.29 -22.99
N LEU A 56 -2.18 9.36 -22.06
CA LEU A 56 -1.73 9.68 -20.70
C LEU A 56 -0.32 10.30 -20.64
N LEU A 57 0.56 10.02 -21.61
CA LEU A 57 1.88 10.68 -21.70
C LEU A 57 1.79 12.12 -22.24
N PHE A 58 0.78 12.39 -23.08
CA PHE A 58 0.59 13.68 -23.73
C PHE A 58 -0.51 14.53 -23.10
N LEU A 59 -0.81 14.33 -21.81
CA LEU A 59 -1.87 15.07 -21.11
C LEU A 59 -1.75 16.60 -21.23
N LYS A 60 -0.53 17.13 -21.36
CA LYS A 60 -0.29 18.57 -21.57
C LYS A 60 -0.86 19.13 -22.87
N GLY A 61 -1.07 18.29 -23.88
CA GLY A 61 -1.69 18.71 -25.15
C GLY A 61 -3.19 18.93 -25.04
N PHE A 62 -3.82 18.49 -23.95
CA PHE A 62 -5.26 18.57 -23.75
C PHE A 62 -5.64 19.73 -22.85
N SER A 63 -6.79 20.35 -23.14
CA SER A 63 -7.41 21.31 -22.23
C SER A 63 -7.78 20.65 -20.88
N GLU A 64 -8.05 21.46 -19.87
CA GLU A 64 -8.48 20.94 -18.55
C GLU A 64 -9.75 20.09 -18.64
N SER A 65 -10.77 20.54 -19.38
CA SER A 65 -12.01 19.76 -19.55
C SER A 65 -11.77 18.44 -20.29
N GLU A 66 -10.90 18.44 -21.31
CA GLU A 66 -10.55 17.20 -22.02
C GLU A 66 -9.80 16.22 -21.13
N ARG A 67 -8.86 16.71 -20.30
CA ARG A 67 -8.18 15.90 -19.29
C ARG A 67 -9.16 15.32 -18.26
N ASN A 68 -10.12 16.11 -17.80
CA ASN A 68 -11.13 15.65 -16.85
C ASN A 68 -11.99 14.52 -17.43
N LYS A 69 -12.52 14.70 -18.66
CA LYS A 69 -13.30 13.66 -19.35
C LYS A 69 -12.48 12.39 -19.56
N LEU A 70 -11.22 12.53 -19.99
CA LEU A 70 -10.30 11.39 -20.14
C LEU A 70 -10.03 10.68 -18.81
N ALA A 71 -9.80 11.43 -17.73
CA ALA A 71 -9.59 10.86 -16.40
C ALA A 71 -10.81 10.09 -15.91
N MET A 72 -12.00 10.67 -16.05
CA MET A 72 -13.26 10.04 -15.66
C MET A 72 -13.50 8.75 -16.44
N LEU A 73 -13.40 8.81 -17.77
CA LEU A 73 -13.55 7.64 -18.63
C LEU A 73 -12.51 6.56 -18.29
N THR A 74 -11.25 6.95 -18.09
CA THR A 74 -10.18 6.00 -17.74
C THR A 74 -10.48 5.30 -16.41
N GLY A 75 -10.96 6.04 -15.40
CA GLY A 75 -11.39 5.46 -14.13
C GLY A 75 -12.49 4.42 -14.29
N ILE A 76 -13.50 4.70 -15.13
CA ILE A 76 -14.61 3.77 -15.41
C ILE A 76 -14.13 2.53 -16.18
N LEU A 77 -13.24 2.71 -17.15
CA LEU A 77 -12.68 1.60 -17.94
C LEU A 77 -11.79 0.68 -17.08
N LEU A 78 -11.02 1.24 -16.14
CA LEU A 78 -10.26 0.50 -15.15
C LEU A 78 -11.20 -0.26 -14.18
N ALA A 79 -12.26 0.39 -13.71
CA ALA A 79 -13.28 -0.22 -12.84
C ALA A 79 -13.97 -1.44 -13.48
N ASN A 80 -14.19 -1.39 -14.80
CA ASN A 80 -14.80 -2.46 -15.57
C ASN A 80 -13.81 -3.54 -16.02
N GLY A 81 -12.51 -3.34 -15.81
CA GLY A 81 -11.46 -4.26 -16.24
C GLY A 81 -11.19 -4.26 -17.75
N THR A 82 -11.65 -3.24 -18.47
CA THR A 82 -11.38 -3.06 -19.91
C THR A 82 -10.00 -2.49 -20.16
N LEU A 83 -9.47 -1.74 -19.19
CA LEU A 83 -8.07 -1.33 -19.15
C LEU A 83 -7.38 -1.97 -17.95
N ASN A 84 -6.09 -2.27 -18.12
CA ASN A 84 -5.23 -2.71 -17.04
C ASN A 84 -4.61 -1.51 -16.30
N ALA A 85 -4.49 -1.58 -14.98
CA ALA A 85 -3.91 -0.50 -14.16
C ALA A 85 -2.46 -0.12 -14.56
N SER A 86 -1.73 -0.99 -15.26
CA SER A 86 -0.39 -0.73 -15.76
C SER A 86 -0.28 0.50 -16.67
N ILE A 87 -1.38 0.96 -17.26
CA ILE A 87 -1.43 2.21 -18.04
C ILE A 87 -1.05 3.44 -17.21
N LEU A 88 -1.28 3.39 -15.89
CA LEU A 88 -1.04 4.53 -15.00
C LEU A 88 0.46 4.85 -14.85
N ASN A 89 1.35 3.96 -15.31
CA ASN A 89 2.79 4.24 -15.38
C ASN A 89 3.08 5.54 -16.15
N SER A 90 2.28 5.85 -17.16
CA SER A 90 2.41 7.08 -17.94
C SER A 90 2.27 8.35 -17.08
N LEU A 91 1.50 8.30 -15.99
CA LEU A 91 1.30 9.44 -15.08
C LEU A 91 2.55 9.75 -14.26
N TYR A 92 3.50 8.83 -14.11
CA TYR A 92 4.75 9.07 -13.40
C TYR A 92 5.82 9.76 -14.27
N ASN A 93 5.46 10.18 -15.48
CA ASN A 93 6.36 10.95 -16.34
C ASN A 93 6.78 12.26 -15.67
N GLU A 94 8.09 12.50 -15.59
CA GLU A 94 8.68 13.63 -14.87
C GLU A 94 8.10 15.00 -15.28
N ASN A 95 7.80 15.19 -16.57
CA ASN A 95 7.25 16.47 -17.05
C ASN A 95 5.82 16.69 -16.55
N LEU A 96 5.00 15.64 -16.51
CA LEU A 96 3.62 15.72 -16.01
C LEU A 96 3.59 15.92 -14.49
N VAL A 97 4.49 15.25 -13.78
CA VAL A 97 4.62 15.31 -12.33
C VAL A 97 5.08 16.70 -11.89
N LYS A 98 6.13 17.25 -12.52
CA LYS A 98 6.66 18.59 -12.21
C LYS A 98 5.62 19.70 -12.34
N GLU A 99 4.73 19.59 -13.31
CA GLU A 99 3.67 20.58 -13.58
C GLU A 99 2.36 20.31 -12.81
N GLY A 100 2.31 19.24 -12.00
CA GLY A 100 1.13 18.88 -11.22
C GLY A 100 -0.03 18.30 -12.05
N VAL A 101 0.19 18.04 -13.34
CA VAL A 101 -0.81 17.46 -14.24
C VAL A 101 -1.18 16.04 -13.81
N SER A 102 -0.20 15.26 -13.38
CA SER A 102 -0.40 13.88 -12.92
C SER A 102 -1.34 13.80 -11.72
N ALA A 103 -1.08 14.61 -10.68
CA ALA A 103 -1.90 14.64 -9.47
C ALA A 103 -3.33 15.13 -9.77
N ALA A 104 -3.49 16.18 -10.58
CA ALA A 104 -4.81 16.70 -10.96
C ALA A 104 -5.63 15.67 -11.75
N PHE A 105 -5.00 14.99 -12.71
CA PHE A 105 -5.62 13.91 -13.47
C PHE A 105 -6.02 12.73 -12.57
N ALA A 106 -5.13 12.32 -11.66
CA ALA A 106 -5.36 11.23 -10.72
C ALA A 106 -6.58 11.49 -9.81
N VAL A 107 -6.83 12.73 -9.40
CA VAL A 107 -8.03 13.09 -8.61
C VAL A 107 -9.31 12.69 -9.34
N LYS A 108 -9.47 13.10 -10.60
CA LYS A 108 -10.68 12.81 -11.38
C LYS A 108 -10.79 11.31 -11.67
N LEU A 109 -9.67 10.66 -11.98
CA LEU A 109 -9.61 9.23 -12.25
C LEU A 109 -10.01 8.38 -11.05
N PHE A 110 -9.42 8.62 -9.88
CA PHE A 110 -9.72 7.83 -8.68
C PHE A 110 -11.12 8.11 -8.16
N LYS A 111 -11.65 9.33 -8.30
CA LYS A 111 -13.07 9.61 -8.03
C LYS A 111 -13.99 8.73 -8.85
N SER A 112 -13.81 8.70 -10.17
CA SER A 112 -14.63 7.88 -11.04
C SER A 112 -14.45 6.40 -10.76
N TRP A 113 -13.21 5.93 -10.57
CA TRP A 113 -12.96 4.50 -10.29
C TRP A 113 -13.60 4.05 -8.97
N ILE A 114 -13.41 4.81 -7.89
CA ILE A 114 -14.01 4.49 -6.58
C ILE A 114 -15.54 4.56 -6.66
N ASN A 115 -16.10 5.54 -7.37
CA ASN A 115 -17.55 5.65 -7.57
C ASN A 115 -18.15 4.45 -8.30
N GLU A 116 -17.47 3.89 -9.30
CA GLU A 116 -17.92 2.69 -10.02
C GLU A 116 -17.81 1.40 -9.19
N LYS A 117 -16.90 1.38 -8.21
CA LYS A 117 -16.60 0.22 -7.38
C LYS A 117 -16.44 0.66 -5.93
N ASP A 118 -15.23 0.52 -5.41
CA ASP A 118 -14.82 0.94 -4.07
C ASP A 118 -13.28 1.03 -4.03
N ILE A 119 -12.75 1.54 -2.93
CA ILE A 119 -11.30 1.61 -2.71
C ILE A 119 -10.62 0.23 -2.70
N ASN A 120 -11.32 -0.84 -2.34
CA ASN A 120 -10.74 -2.19 -2.28
C ASN A 120 -10.45 -2.73 -3.69
N ALA A 121 -11.35 -2.51 -4.64
CA ALA A 121 -11.17 -2.85 -6.05
C ALA A 121 -10.00 -2.09 -6.68
N VAL A 122 -9.84 -0.81 -6.34
CA VAL A 122 -8.67 0.00 -6.72
C VAL A 122 -7.40 -0.62 -6.13
N ALA A 123 -7.38 -0.86 -4.82
CA ALA A 123 -6.22 -1.42 -4.12
C ALA A 123 -5.79 -2.80 -4.66
N VAL A 124 -6.74 -3.68 -4.99
CA VAL A 124 -6.45 -4.97 -5.63
C VAL A 124 -5.86 -4.76 -7.03
N SER A 125 -6.41 -3.83 -7.81
CA SER A 125 -5.95 -3.58 -9.19
C SER A 125 -4.55 -2.99 -9.23
N LEU A 126 -4.24 -2.05 -8.33
CA LEU A 126 -2.90 -1.45 -8.20
C LEU A 126 -1.86 -2.47 -7.71
N ARG A 127 -2.21 -3.32 -6.73
CA ARG A 127 -1.32 -4.39 -6.24
C ARG A 127 -0.95 -5.38 -7.33
N LYS A 128 -1.89 -5.77 -8.19
CA LYS A 128 -1.64 -6.71 -9.31
C LYS A 128 -0.54 -6.23 -10.27
N VAL A 129 -0.29 -4.92 -10.32
CA VAL A 129 0.70 -4.30 -11.20
C VAL A 129 1.82 -3.60 -10.44
N ASN A 130 1.95 -3.85 -9.12
CA ASN A 130 2.96 -3.26 -8.24
C ASN A 130 2.99 -1.71 -8.30
N MET A 131 1.81 -1.08 -8.25
CA MET A 131 1.67 0.39 -8.24
C MET A 131 1.14 0.94 -6.91
N ASP A 132 0.72 0.08 -6.00
CA ASP A 132 0.18 0.45 -4.70
C ASP A 132 1.17 1.24 -3.82
N ASN A 133 2.47 0.99 -3.99
CA ASN A 133 3.55 1.72 -3.32
C ASN A 133 4.06 2.96 -4.09
N ARG A 134 3.55 3.22 -5.29
CA ARG A 134 4.05 4.28 -6.19
C ARG A 134 3.13 5.50 -6.30
N LEU A 135 2.01 5.51 -5.60
CA LEU A 135 1.04 6.62 -5.65
C LEU A 135 1.65 7.98 -5.25
N MET A 136 2.69 7.97 -4.42
CA MET A 136 3.45 9.17 -4.05
C MET A 136 4.19 9.79 -5.24
N GLU A 137 4.57 8.99 -6.24
CA GLU A 137 5.26 9.44 -7.45
C GLU A 137 4.39 10.30 -8.37
N LEU A 138 3.10 10.45 -8.08
CA LEU A 138 2.23 11.44 -8.73
C LEU A 138 2.65 12.89 -8.42
N PHE A 139 3.46 13.09 -7.38
CA PHE A 139 3.98 14.38 -6.95
C PHE A 139 5.49 14.50 -7.18
N PRO A 140 6.00 15.74 -7.37
CA PRO A 140 7.45 15.99 -7.40
C PRO A 140 8.13 15.51 -6.12
N ALA A 141 9.40 15.11 -6.20
CA ALA A 141 10.16 14.52 -5.08
C ALA A 141 10.09 15.33 -3.77
N ASN A 142 10.11 16.66 -3.85
CA ASN A 142 10.01 17.56 -2.69
C ASN A 142 8.62 17.61 -2.04
N LYS A 143 7.61 16.94 -2.61
CA LYS A 143 6.23 16.87 -2.14
C LYS A 143 5.76 15.44 -1.86
N GLN A 144 6.64 14.44 -1.96
CA GLN A 144 6.32 13.04 -1.70
C GLN A 144 6.30 12.72 -0.19
N SER A 145 5.37 13.35 0.54
CA SER A 145 5.09 13.06 1.95
C SER A 145 3.64 12.62 2.13
N VAL A 146 3.39 11.70 3.07
CA VAL A 146 2.04 11.16 3.28
C VAL A 146 1.09 12.25 3.79
N GLU A 147 1.62 13.26 4.47
CA GLU A 147 0.92 14.46 4.87
C GLU A 147 0.45 15.26 3.66
N HIS A 148 1.34 15.52 2.69
CA HIS A 148 0.98 16.24 1.47
C HIS A 148 -0.04 15.45 0.64
N PHE A 149 0.21 14.15 0.42
CA PHE A 149 -0.70 13.28 -0.31
C PHE A 149 -2.08 13.27 0.36
N SER A 150 -2.13 13.02 1.67
CA SER A 150 -3.37 12.95 2.44
C SER A 150 -4.14 14.26 2.32
N LYS A 151 -3.47 15.40 2.50
CA LYS A 151 -4.10 16.71 2.42
C LYS A 151 -4.69 16.94 1.02
N TYR A 152 -3.87 16.77 -0.02
CA TYR A 152 -4.27 17.04 -1.41
C TYR A 152 -5.49 16.20 -1.83
N PHE A 153 -5.45 14.89 -1.59
CA PHE A 153 -6.54 14.01 -1.98
C PHE A 153 -7.77 14.12 -1.08
N THR A 154 -7.61 14.38 0.23
CA THR A 154 -8.76 14.60 1.13
C THR A 154 -9.49 15.91 0.82
N GLU A 155 -8.77 17.00 0.56
CA GLU A 155 -9.37 18.28 0.12
C GLU A 155 -10.10 18.12 -1.22
N ALA A 156 -9.61 17.23 -2.08
CA ALA A 156 -10.30 16.86 -3.30
C ALA A 156 -11.48 15.89 -3.07
N GLY A 157 -11.81 15.44 -1.86
CA GLY A 157 -12.92 14.52 -1.59
C GLY A 157 -12.58 13.03 -1.74
N LEU A 158 -11.30 12.67 -1.75
CA LEU A 158 -10.77 11.30 -1.84
C LEU A 158 -10.13 10.87 -0.51
N LYS A 159 -10.90 10.94 0.57
CA LYS A 159 -10.45 10.55 1.91
C LYS A 159 -10.06 9.07 1.98
N GLU A 160 -10.84 8.18 1.37
CA GLU A 160 -10.57 6.74 1.35
C GLU A 160 -9.23 6.39 0.72
N LEU A 161 -8.85 7.08 -0.37
CA LEU A 161 -7.54 6.91 -1.01
C LEU A 161 -6.40 7.42 -0.11
N SER A 162 -6.64 8.52 0.59
CA SER A 162 -5.67 9.08 1.55
C SER A 162 -5.41 8.12 2.72
N GLU A 163 -6.48 7.53 3.26
CA GLU A 163 -6.39 6.52 4.32
C GLU A 163 -5.72 5.24 3.82
N TYR A 164 -6.02 4.81 2.59
CA TYR A 164 -5.35 3.69 1.96
C TYR A 164 -3.82 3.86 1.89
N VAL A 165 -3.34 5.00 1.37
CA VAL A 165 -1.89 5.27 1.26
C VAL A 165 -1.22 5.33 2.64
N ARG A 166 -1.86 5.97 3.62
CA ARG A 166 -1.35 6.00 5.00
C ARG A 166 -1.24 4.60 5.60
N ASN A 167 -2.25 3.76 5.39
CA ASN A 167 -2.24 2.38 5.86
C ASN A 167 -1.14 1.57 5.17
N GLN A 168 -0.93 1.74 3.86
CA GLN A 168 0.17 1.08 3.13
C GLN A 168 1.53 1.48 3.67
N GLN A 169 1.77 2.77 3.93
CA GLN A 169 3.02 3.24 4.52
C GLN A 169 3.24 2.62 5.90
N SER A 170 2.21 2.59 6.76
CA SER A 170 2.33 1.98 8.08
C SER A 170 2.62 0.48 8.01
N ILE A 171 1.98 -0.25 7.08
CA ILE A 171 2.25 -1.69 6.87
C ILE A 171 3.68 -1.89 6.37
N GLY A 172 4.14 -1.07 5.42
CA GLY A 172 5.51 -1.11 4.89
C GLY A 172 6.55 -0.89 5.99
N ALA A 173 6.38 0.16 6.80
CA ALA A 173 7.27 0.46 7.91
C ALA A 173 7.34 -0.68 8.94
N ARG A 174 6.20 -1.31 9.26
CA ARG A 174 6.15 -2.47 10.19
C ARG A 174 6.87 -3.68 9.61
N LYS A 175 6.71 -3.96 8.33
CA LYS A 175 7.39 -5.08 7.65
C LYS A 175 8.90 -4.87 7.59
N GLU A 176 9.34 -3.65 7.26
CA GLU A 176 10.77 -3.33 7.21
C GLU A 176 11.39 -3.39 8.61
N LEU A 177 10.70 -2.86 9.63
CA LEU A 177 11.13 -2.99 11.02
C LEU A 177 11.28 -4.46 11.44
N GLN A 178 10.30 -5.31 11.10
CA GLN A 178 10.36 -6.73 11.41
C GLN A 178 11.55 -7.42 10.72
N LYS A 179 11.78 -7.11 9.45
CA LYS A 179 12.87 -7.67 8.65
C LYS A 179 14.24 -7.29 9.23
N GLU A 180 14.50 -6.00 9.43
CA GLU A 180 15.78 -5.55 9.99
C GLU A 180 15.99 -6.07 11.41
N LEU A 181 14.93 -6.16 12.22
CA LEU A 181 15.01 -6.75 13.56
C LEU A 181 15.47 -8.22 13.50
N GLN A 182 14.90 -9.02 12.59
CA GLN A 182 15.31 -10.41 12.39
C GLN A 182 16.76 -10.51 11.88
N GLU A 183 17.18 -9.60 11.00
CA GLU A 183 18.56 -9.54 10.51
C GLU A 183 19.55 -9.21 11.65
N GLN A 184 19.27 -8.20 12.47
CA GLN A 184 20.06 -7.85 13.66
C GLN A 184 20.19 -9.02 14.64
N MET A 185 19.08 -9.72 14.91
CA MET A 185 19.09 -10.92 15.76
C MET A 185 19.96 -12.04 15.15
N SER A 186 19.91 -12.24 13.84
CA SER A 186 20.69 -13.27 13.15
C SER A 186 22.20 -13.00 13.18
N ARG A 187 22.59 -11.71 13.17
CA ARG A 187 23.99 -11.27 13.32
C ARG A 187 24.48 -11.37 14.77
N GLY A 188 23.57 -11.49 15.73
CA GLY A 188 23.90 -11.46 17.15
C GLY A 188 24.23 -10.05 17.66
N ASP A 189 23.64 -9.03 17.04
CA ASP A 189 23.86 -7.63 17.42
C ASP A 189 23.47 -7.41 18.91
N PRO A 190 24.21 -6.56 19.67
CA PRO A 190 23.89 -6.32 21.07
C PRO A 190 22.46 -5.77 21.26
N PHE A 191 21.71 -6.29 22.23
CA PHE A 191 20.33 -5.83 22.47
C PHE A 191 20.20 -4.33 22.70
N LYS A 192 21.23 -3.68 23.26
CA LYS A 192 21.26 -2.23 23.43
C LYS A 192 21.12 -1.49 22.09
N ASP A 193 21.81 -1.97 21.06
CA ASP A 193 21.82 -1.33 19.73
C ASP A 193 20.50 -1.61 19.01
N ILE A 194 19.98 -2.84 19.13
CA ILE A 194 18.64 -3.22 18.64
C ILE A 194 17.55 -2.34 19.28
N ILE A 195 17.60 -2.14 20.60
CA ILE A 195 16.63 -1.30 21.32
C ILE A 195 16.71 0.16 20.84
N LEU A 196 17.91 0.70 20.62
CA LEU A 196 18.08 2.06 20.11
C LEU A 196 17.47 2.20 18.71
N TYR A 197 17.79 1.30 17.80
CA TYR A 197 17.23 1.26 16.45
C TYR A 197 15.69 1.20 16.46
N VAL A 198 15.11 0.26 17.21
CA VAL A 198 13.65 0.12 17.28
C VAL A 198 12.99 1.38 17.85
N LYS A 199 13.59 2.03 18.86
CA LYS A 199 13.09 3.32 19.40
C LYS A 199 13.15 4.46 18.39
N GLU A 200 14.16 4.51 17.53
CA GLU A 200 14.26 5.49 16.45
C GLU A 200 13.18 5.26 15.39
N GLU A 201 12.99 4.01 14.94
CA GLU A 201 11.97 3.66 13.96
C GLU A 201 10.53 3.85 14.50
N MET A 202 10.31 3.64 15.80
CA MET A 202 9.05 3.98 16.46
C MET A 202 8.72 5.47 16.33
N LYS A 203 9.68 6.34 16.61
CA LYS A 203 9.49 7.80 16.53
C LYS A 203 9.30 8.25 15.09
N LYS A 204 10.15 7.76 14.19
CA LYS A 204 10.17 8.13 12.77
C LYS A 204 8.87 7.74 12.04
N ASN A 205 8.33 6.56 12.32
CA ASN A 205 7.14 6.04 11.62
C ASN A 205 5.87 6.07 12.48
N ASN A 206 5.94 6.70 13.66
CA ASN A 206 4.85 6.76 14.63
C ASN A 206 4.24 5.38 14.97
N ILE A 207 5.10 4.38 15.21
CA ILE A 207 4.70 3.01 15.54
C ILE A 207 4.50 2.93 17.06
N SER A 208 3.33 2.46 17.47
CA SER A 208 3.00 2.32 18.89
C SER A 208 3.78 1.19 19.56
N GLU A 209 3.99 1.30 20.88
CA GLU A 209 4.67 0.29 21.69
C GLU A 209 3.96 -1.08 21.62
N GLN A 210 2.63 -1.09 21.59
CA GLN A 210 1.82 -2.30 21.41
C GLN A 210 2.11 -3.00 20.07
N THR A 211 2.29 -2.21 19.00
CA THR A 211 2.61 -2.75 17.69
C THR A 211 4.04 -3.30 17.67
N VAL A 212 4.99 -2.57 18.26
CA VAL A 212 6.39 -2.99 18.36
C VAL A 212 6.55 -4.26 19.16
N VAL A 213 5.93 -4.38 20.33
CA VAL A 213 6.06 -5.60 21.15
C VAL A 213 5.50 -6.82 20.41
N ALA A 214 4.42 -6.66 19.65
CA ALA A 214 3.89 -7.72 18.81
C ALA A 214 4.89 -8.12 17.69
N ILE A 215 5.53 -7.14 17.04
CA ILE A 215 6.57 -7.39 16.02
C ILE A 215 7.78 -8.10 16.64
N ILE A 216 8.24 -7.66 17.81
CA ILE A 216 9.36 -8.28 18.52
C ILE A 216 9.01 -9.73 18.87
N TRP A 217 7.84 -9.97 19.45
CA TRP A 217 7.38 -11.33 19.76
C TRP A 217 7.39 -12.22 18.52
N SER A 218 6.75 -11.79 17.42
CA SER A 218 6.73 -12.56 16.18
C SER A 218 8.13 -12.81 15.63
N SER A 219 9.03 -11.82 15.72
CA SER A 219 10.42 -11.95 15.26
C SER A 219 11.17 -12.97 16.12
N VAL A 220 11.16 -12.81 17.44
CA VAL A 220 11.81 -13.73 18.38
C VAL A 220 11.32 -15.15 18.19
N MET A 221 10.01 -15.37 18.08
CA MET A 221 9.44 -16.72 17.94
C MET A 221 9.73 -17.37 16.57
N SER A 222 10.01 -16.56 15.54
CA SER A 222 10.36 -17.04 14.19
C SER A 222 11.84 -17.39 14.00
N THR A 223 12.72 -17.00 14.94
CA THR A 223 14.18 -17.22 14.83
C THR A 223 14.62 -18.65 15.17
N VAL A 224 13.74 -19.48 15.71
CA VAL A 224 14.07 -20.82 16.23
C VAL A 224 13.21 -21.88 15.57
N GLU A 225 13.85 -22.99 15.19
CA GLU A 225 13.13 -24.21 14.84
C GLU A 225 12.72 -24.96 16.13
N TRP A 226 11.43 -25.16 16.28
CA TRP A 226 10.84 -25.68 17.52
C TRP A 226 10.83 -27.20 17.56
N ASN A 227 11.11 -27.75 18.73
CA ASN A 227 10.98 -29.19 18.96
C ASN A 227 9.52 -29.63 18.80
N LYS A 228 9.30 -30.85 18.27
CA LYS A 228 7.96 -31.44 18.12
C LYS A 228 7.46 -32.16 19.37
N LYS A 229 8.35 -32.43 20.35
CA LYS A 229 7.97 -33.03 21.63
C LYS A 229 7.55 -31.93 22.61
N GLU A 230 6.34 -32.05 23.16
CA GLU A 230 5.70 -31.05 24.03
C GLU A 230 6.57 -30.64 25.24
N GLU A 231 7.24 -31.59 25.89
CA GLU A 231 8.08 -31.29 27.07
C GLU A 231 9.37 -30.56 26.68
N LEU A 232 10.01 -30.99 25.58
CA LEU A 232 11.26 -30.40 25.09
C LEU A 232 11.04 -29.01 24.51
N VAL A 233 9.92 -28.78 23.81
CA VAL A 233 9.62 -27.46 23.24
C VAL A 233 9.33 -26.44 24.33
N ALA A 234 8.69 -26.84 25.43
CA ALA A 234 8.45 -25.96 26.56
C ALA A 234 9.78 -25.50 27.20
N GLU A 235 10.72 -26.41 27.44
CA GLU A 235 12.04 -26.05 27.98
C GLU A 235 12.86 -25.18 27.01
N GLN A 236 12.86 -25.54 25.73
CA GLN A 236 13.50 -24.78 24.66
C GLN A 236 12.95 -23.35 24.60
N ALA A 237 11.63 -23.19 24.64
CA ALA A 237 10.96 -21.89 24.59
C ALA A 237 11.34 -21.01 25.78
N ILE A 238 11.38 -21.57 27.00
CA ILE A 238 11.78 -20.82 28.19
C ILE A 238 13.24 -20.37 28.09
N LYS A 239 14.15 -21.26 27.64
CA LYS A 239 15.56 -20.90 27.45
C LYS A 239 15.72 -19.78 26.42
N HIS A 240 15.03 -19.89 25.29
CA HIS A 240 15.03 -18.90 24.22
C HIS A 240 14.49 -17.55 24.68
N LEU A 241 13.27 -17.53 25.22
CA LEU A 241 12.62 -16.29 25.67
C LEU A 241 13.34 -15.62 26.82
N LYS A 242 14.05 -16.39 27.66
CA LYS A 242 14.90 -15.83 28.73
C LYS A 242 16.03 -14.98 28.14
N GLN A 243 16.62 -15.39 27.01
CA GLN A 243 17.66 -14.61 26.33
C GLN A 243 17.11 -13.28 25.81
N TYR A 244 15.89 -13.27 25.26
CA TYR A 244 15.26 -12.07 24.69
C TYR A 244 14.43 -11.24 25.68
N SER A 245 14.40 -11.63 26.96
CA SER A 245 13.67 -10.92 28.00
C SER A 245 14.07 -9.43 28.13
N PRO A 246 15.36 -9.05 28.06
CA PRO A 246 15.75 -7.63 28.11
C PRO A 246 15.19 -6.81 26.94
N LEU A 247 15.11 -7.41 25.75
CA LEU A 247 14.55 -6.75 24.57
C LEU A 247 13.04 -6.57 24.72
N LEU A 248 12.30 -7.61 25.12
CA LEU A 248 10.86 -7.52 25.35
C LEU A 248 10.53 -6.51 26.46
N ALA A 249 11.28 -6.53 27.57
CA ALA A 249 11.10 -5.61 28.69
C ALA A 249 11.23 -4.13 28.29
N ALA A 250 12.12 -3.82 27.33
CA ALA A 250 12.32 -2.46 26.83
C ALA A 250 11.10 -1.89 26.08
N PHE A 251 10.16 -2.74 25.67
CA PHE A 251 8.94 -2.38 24.93
C PHE A 251 7.66 -2.92 25.59
N THR A 252 7.72 -3.19 26.89
CA THR A 252 6.58 -3.47 27.76
C THR A 252 6.63 -2.58 29.00
N THR A 253 6.72 -1.28 28.77
CA THR A 253 6.78 -0.24 29.81
C THR A 253 5.40 0.21 30.29
N GLN A 254 4.35 -0.10 29.52
CA GLN A 254 2.96 0.24 29.82
C GLN A 254 2.11 -1.01 30.02
N GLY A 255 1.06 -0.92 30.84
CA GLY A 255 0.11 -2.01 31.05
C GLY A 255 -0.55 -2.49 29.75
N GLN A 256 -0.81 -1.59 28.79
CA GLN A 256 -1.38 -1.96 27.49
C GLN A 256 -0.41 -2.76 26.61
N SER A 257 0.89 -2.43 26.62
CA SER A 257 1.91 -3.21 25.91
C SER A 257 2.13 -4.58 26.54
N GLU A 258 2.10 -4.66 27.88
CA GLU A 258 2.17 -5.94 28.60
C GLU A 258 0.99 -6.85 28.27
N LEU A 259 -0.24 -6.28 28.27
CA LEU A 259 -1.44 -7.01 27.88
C LEU A 259 -1.35 -7.48 26.42
N THR A 260 -0.84 -6.63 25.52
CA THR A 260 -0.65 -6.99 24.11
C THR A 260 0.32 -8.17 23.97
N LEU A 261 1.44 -8.15 24.69
CA LEU A 261 2.38 -9.28 24.71
C LEU A 261 1.71 -10.55 25.25
N LEU A 262 0.96 -10.45 26.35
CA LEU A 262 0.23 -11.59 26.92
C LEU A 262 -0.75 -12.23 25.92
N LEU A 263 -1.52 -11.40 25.21
CA LEU A 263 -2.44 -11.86 24.16
C LEU A 263 -1.66 -12.55 23.02
N LYS A 264 -0.51 -12.00 22.59
CA LYS A 264 0.32 -12.63 21.55
C LYS A 264 0.92 -13.97 21.99
N ILE A 265 1.30 -14.10 23.26
CA ILE A 265 1.74 -15.38 23.84
C ILE A 265 0.58 -16.38 23.86
N GLN A 266 -0.61 -15.94 24.28
CA GLN A 266 -1.81 -16.78 24.32
C GLN A 266 -2.19 -17.28 22.93
N GLU A 267 -2.32 -16.40 21.94
CA GLU A 267 -2.59 -16.73 20.54
C GLU A 267 -1.59 -17.76 20.02
N TYR A 268 -0.28 -17.51 20.22
CA TYR A 268 0.75 -18.43 19.76
C TYR A 268 0.66 -19.81 20.41
N CYS A 269 0.43 -19.88 21.72
CA CYS A 269 0.32 -21.16 22.43
C CYS A 269 -0.96 -21.92 22.06
N TYR A 270 -2.04 -21.21 21.74
CA TYR A 270 -3.30 -21.78 21.28
C TYR A 270 -3.18 -22.37 19.87
N ASP A 271 -2.56 -21.63 18.95
CA ASP A 271 -2.38 -22.05 17.55
C ASP A 271 -1.37 -23.20 17.42
N ASN A 272 -0.44 -23.34 18.40
CA ASN A 272 0.58 -24.38 18.41
C ASN A 272 0.35 -25.36 19.56
N ILE A 273 -0.31 -26.49 19.29
CA ILE A 273 -0.70 -27.50 20.30
C ILE A 273 0.46 -27.90 21.23
N HIS A 274 1.69 -27.99 20.72
CA HIS A 274 2.87 -28.35 21.52
C HIS A 274 3.27 -27.28 22.56
N PHE A 275 2.77 -26.05 22.45
CA PHE A 275 3.04 -24.93 23.35
C PHE A 275 1.97 -24.72 24.43
N MET A 276 0.87 -25.50 24.42
CA MET A 276 -0.24 -25.32 25.36
C MET A 276 0.22 -25.33 26.83
N LYS A 277 1.09 -26.27 27.21
CA LYS A 277 1.69 -26.33 28.57
C LYS A 277 2.83 -25.33 28.81
N ALA A 278 3.34 -24.70 27.75
CA ALA A 278 4.39 -23.68 27.86
C ALA A 278 3.82 -22.32 28.27
N PHE A 279 2.56 -22.01 27.96
CA PHE A 279 1.92 -20.71 28.25
C PHE A 279 2.17 -20.23 29.68
N GLN A 280 1.76 -21.01 30.69
CA GLN A 280 1.95 -20.65 32.10
C GLN A 280 3.42 -20.42 32.43
N LYS A 281 4.33 -21.26 31.92
CA LYS A 281 5.76 -21.14 32.17
C LYS A 281 6.33 -19.85 31.57
N ILE A 282 5.89 -19.47 30.37
CA ILE A 282 6.30 -18.23 29.68
C ILE A 282 5.81 -17.01 30.47
N VAL A 283 4.55 -17.01 30.90
CA VAL A 283 3.99 -15.91 31.71
C VAL A 283 4.76 -15.77 33.03
N VAL A 284 5.05 -16.87 33.72
CA VAL A 284 5.84 -16.85 34.95
C VAL A 284 7.27 -16.36 34.71
N LEU A 285 7.90 -16.74 33.59
CA LEU A 285 9.22 -16.25 33.21
C LEU A 285 9.22 -14.72 33.09
N PHE A 286 8.30 -14.14 32.33
CA PHE A 286 8.22 -12.69 32.16
C PHE A 286 7.79 -11.95 33.42
N TYR A 287 6.92 -12.55 34.24
CA TYR A 287 6.56 -11.98 35.54
C TYR A 287 7.76 -11.88 36.49
N LYS A 288 8.62 -12.90 36.52
CA LYS A 288 9.84 -12.92 37.34
C LYS A 288 11.00 -12.11 36.76
N GLY A 289 10.94 -11.79 35.47
CA GLY A 289 11.97 -11.04 34.74
C GLY A 289 11.81 -9.52 34.81
N LYS A 290 10.70 -9.04 35.38
CA LYS A 290 10.55 -7.66 35.86
C LYS A 290 11.27 -7.48 37.20
#